data_AF-A0A843KYY1-F1
#
_entry.id   AF-A0A843KYY1-F1
#
_cell.length_a   1.000
_cell.length_b   1.000
_cell.length_c   1.000
_cell.angle_alpha   90.00
_cell.angle_beta   90.00
_cell.angle_gamma   90.00
#
_symmetry.space_group_name_H-M   'P 1'
#
loop_
_entity.id
_entity.type
_entity.pdbx_description
1 polymer ?
#
loop_
_entity_poly.entity_id
_entity_poly.type
_entity_poly.pdbx_seq_one_letter_code
_entity_poly.pdbx_strand_id
1 'polypeptide(L)'
;MSLYEKFDSAAMTATNKLVMAWNWTTGRTKSDLANSLVYFGGAAIPAGSFIRDSLIGGAILSLFYLPLSVMLTKRNKQVESTESSALERGLKDLRVEKIKESYGQTGLVFTLGGSTQLLSDPLSAGDYCSFAGIEAIALAHYVMRADCLPPRKNVLSRAADSLKEAIQQPALQTVPIKLNYSGD
;
A
#
# COMPACT_ATOMS: atom_id res chain seq x y z
N MET A 1 6.95 -22.54 15.83
CA MET A 1 6.36 -21.51 14.98
C MET A 1 4.92 -21.91 14.67
N SER A 2 3.94 -21.12 15.11
CA SER A 2 2.52 -21.39 14.95
C SER A 2 2.06 -21.18 13.49
N LEU A 3 0.89 -21.71 13.14
CA LEU A 3 0.29 -21.48 11.80
C LEU A 3 0.05 -19.98 11.55
N TYR A 4 -0.34 -19.24 12.58
CA TYR A 4 -0.51 -17.79 12.54
C TYR A 4 0.80 -17.08 12.19
N GLU A 5 1.91 -17.42 12.86
CA GLU A 5 3.21 -16.79 12.59
C GLU A 5 3.70 -17.05 11.15
N LYS A 6 3.41 -18.24 10.61
CA LYS A 6 3.73 -18.56 9.20
C LYS A 6 2.94 -17.70 8.23
N PHE A 7 1.63 -17.58 8.45
CA PHE A 7 0.76 -16.74 7.63
C PHE A 7 1.17 -15.27 7.73
N ASP A 8 1.35 -14.75 8.95
CA ASP A 8 1.74 -13.36 9.20
C ASP A 8 3.08 -13.02 8.54
N SER A 9 4.06 -13.92 8.64
CA SER A 9 5.37 -13.74 7.99
C SER A 9 5.25 -13.69 6.46
N ALA A 10 4.45 -14.56 5.86
CA ALA A 10 4.19 -14.56 4.42
C ALA A 10 3.47 -13.28 3.98
N ALA A 11 2.43 -12.86 4.72
CA ALA A 11 1.70 -11.63 4.47
C ALA A 11 2.63 -10.41 4.55
N MET A 12 3.40 -10.28 5.62
CA MET A 12 4.37 -9.20 5.79
C MET A 12 5.45 -9.18 4.70
N THR A 13 5.91 -10.35 4.25
CA THR A 13 6.87 -10.43 3.13
C THR A 13 6.26 -9.88 1.84
N ALA A 14 5.01 -10.24 1.53
CA ALA A 14 4.30 -9.70 0.37
C ALA A 14 4.06 -8.20 0.51
N THR A 15 3.63 -7.74 1.68
CA THR A 15 3.36 -6.33 1.95
C THR A 15 4.61 -5.47 1.87
N ASN A 16 5.76 -5.92 2.39
CA ASN A 16 7.02 -5.19 2.25
C ASN A 16 7.40 -5.02 0.77
N LYS A 17 7.25 -6.07 -0.04
CA LYS A 17 7.47 -5.98 -1.50
C LYS A 17 6.49 -5.01 -2.17
N LEU A 18 5.23 -5.00 -1.74
CA LEU A 18 4.22 -4.08 -2.25
C LEU A 18 4.59 -2.62 -1.93
N VAL A 19 5.00 -2.32 -0.70
CA VAL A 19 5.45 -0.98 -0.28
C VAL A 19 6.68 -0.55 -1.06
N MET A 20 7.65 -1.45 -1.25
CA MET A 20 8.82 -1.19 -2.09
C MET A 20 8.42 -0.87 -3.53
N ALA A 21 7.53 -1.67 -4.12
CA ALA A 21 7.06 -1.46 -5.49
C ALA A 21 6.31 -0.13 -5.62
N TRP A 22 5.44 0.18 -4.66
CA TRP A 22 4.72 1.46 -4.60
C TRP A 22 5.67 2.65 -4.50
N ASN A 23 6.63 2.59 -3.59
CA ASN A 23 7.65 3.63 -3.43
C ASN A 23 8.51 3.79 -4.70
N TRP A 24 8.88 2.68 -5.34
CA TRP A 24 9.67 2.71 -6.58
C TRP A 24 8.89 3.30 -7.76
N THR A 25 7.62 2.93 -7.90
CA THR A 25 6.75 3.38 -9.00
C THR A 25 6.34 4.85 -8.82
N THR A 26 5.79 5.19 -7.67
CA THR A 26 5.14 6.49 -7.42
C THR A 26 6.03 7.50 -6.71
N GLY A 27 7.11 7.06 -6.07
CA GLY A 27 7.91 7.89 -5.19
C GLY A 27 7.26 8.22 -3.84
N ARG A 28 6.05 7.72 -3.58
CA ARG A 28 5.26 8.03 -2.40
C ARG A 28 5.60 7.12 -1.22
N THR A 29 5.10 7.49 -0.05
CA THR A 29 5.39 6.79 1.20
C THR A 29 4.41 5.64 1.46
N LYS A 30 4.67 4.84 2.50
CA LYS A 30 3.76 3.75 2.88
C LYS A 30 2.45 4.29 3.43
N SER A 31 2.47 5.43 4.13
CA SER A 31 1.24 6.06 4.62
C SER A 31 0.36 6.53 3.47
N ASP A 32 0.95 7.00 2.36
CA ASP A 32 0.18 7.36 1.17
C ASP A 32 -0.54 6.14 0.58
N LEU A 33 0.13 4.99 0.47
CA LEU A 33 -0.49 3.74 0.02
C LEU A 33 -1.60 3.27 0.99
N ALA A 34 -1.30 3.21 2.29
CA ALA A 34 -2.27 2.83 3.30
C ALA A 34 -3.50 3.74 3.29
N ASN A 35 -3.29 5.05 3.10
CA ASN A 35 -4.38 6.02 3.05
C ASN A 35 -5.23 5.85 1.79
N SER A 36 -4.62 5.57 0.63
CA SER A 36 -5.37 5.24 -0.59
C SER A 36 -6.25 4.01 -0.40
N LEU A 37 -5.72 2.97 0.27
CA LEU A 37 -6.49 1.76 0.59
C LEU A 37 -7.62 2.03 1.59
N VAL A 38 -7.37 2.84 2.62
CA VAL A 38 -8.39 3.27 3.59
C VAL A 38 -9.49 4.10 2.92
N TYR A 39 -9.15 5.00 2.01
CA TYR A 39 -10.15 5.78 1.26
C TYR A 39 -10.98 4.89 0.34
N PHE A 40 -10.33 3.98 -0.40
CA PHE A 40 -11.04 3.01 -1.22
C PHE A 40 -11.99 2.17 -0.38
N GLY A 41 -11.52 1.60 0.73
CA GLY A 41 -12.35 0.79 1.62
C GLY A 41 -13.49 1.58 2.27
N GLY A 42 -13.22 2.80 2.72
CA GLY A 42 -14.21 3.72 3.28
C GLY A 42 -15.31 4.11 2.31
N ALA A 43 -15.05 4.06 0.99
CA ALA A 43 -16.05 4.30 -0.05
C ALA A 43 -16.73 3.01 -0.54
N ALA A 44 -15.96 1.92 -0.70
CA ALA A 44 -16.45 0.64 -1.22
C ALA A 44 -17.40 -0.07 -0.24
N ILE A 45 -17.14 0.02 1.08
CA ILE A 45 -18.02 -0.61 2.07
C ILE A 45 -19.43 0.00 2.03
N PRO A 46 -19.60 1.33 2.12
CA PRO A 46 -20.91 1.93 1.96
C PRO A 46 -21.51 1.72 0.58
N ALA A 47 -20.72 1.81 -0.50
CA ALA A 47 -21.21 1.57 -1.86
C ALA A 47 -21.80 0.16 -2.02
N GLY A 48 -21.10 -0.88 -1.55
CA GLY A 48 -21.61 -2.26 -1.52
C GLY A 48 -22.87 -2.39 -0.68
N SER A 49 -22.94 -1.66 0.43
CA SER A 49 -24.12 -1.64 1.29
C SER A 49 -25.31 -0.96 0.64
N PHE A 50 -25.12 0.13 -0.10
CA PHE A 50 -26.18 0.77 -0.89
C PHE A 50 -26.71 -0.12 -2.01
N ILE A 51 -25.83 -0.93 -2.63
CA ILE A 51 -26.23 -1.91 -3.66
C ILE A 51 -27.11 -3.01 -3.04
N ARG A 52 -26.84 -3.41 -1.79
CA ARG A 52 -27.59 -4.46 -1.09
C ARG A 52 -28.90 -3.94 -0.48
N ASP A 53 -28.85 -2.83 0.24
CA ASP A 53 -29.98 -2.18 0.87
C ASP A 53 -29.73 -0.66 0.95
N SER A 54 -30.51 0.07 0.15
CA SER A 54 -30.27 1.48 -0.14
C SER A 54 -30.53 2.43 1.03
N LEU A 55 -31.29 2.03 2.06
CA LEU A 55 -31.85 2.99 3.02
C LEU A 55 -31.20 2.93 4.40
N ILE A 56 -31.07 1.75 5.01
CA ILE A 56 -30.59 1.63 6.38
C ILE A 56 -29.11 1.21 6.39
N GLY A 57 -28.73 0.26 5.54
CA GLY A 57 -27.36 -0.26 5.48
C GLY A 57 -26.35 0.77 4.96
N GLY A 58 -26.60 1.33 3.77
CA GLY A 58 -25.67 2.29 3.14
C GLY A 58 -25.46 3.57 3.94
N ALA A 59 -26.53 4.18 4.46
CA ALA A 59 -26.46 5.44 5.20
C ALA A 59 -25.73 5.30 6.55
N ILE A 60 -26.06 4.28 7.35
CA ILE A 60 -25.41 4.04 8.65
C ILE A 60 -23.93 3.72 8.46
N LEU A 61 -23.59 2.87 7.49
CA LEU A 61 -22.21 2.50 7.24
C LEU A 61 -21.40 3.66 6.66
N SER A 62 -22.00 4.53 5.84
CA SER A 62 -21.35 5.78 5.40
C SER A 62 -20.98 6.69 6.58
N LEU A 63 -21.92 6.89 7.52
CA LEU A 63 -21.71 7.73 8.70
C LEU A 63 -20.62 7.18 9.63
N PHE A 64 -20.39 5.87 9.61
CA PHE A 64 -19.34 5.25 10.41
C PHE A 64 -17.97 5.22 9.68
N TYR A 65 -17.94 4.73 8.45
CA TYR A 65 -16.69 4.46 7.73
C TYR A 65 -16.02 5.72 7.17
N LEU A 66 -16.78 6.76 6.80
CA LEU A 66 -16.17 8.01 6.32
C LEU A 66 -15.37 8.72 7.42
N PRO A 67 -15.91 9.00 8.63
CA PRO A 67 -15.12 9.57 9.72
C PRO A 67 -13.95 8.67 10.14
N LEU A 68 -14.19 7.35 10.22
CA LEU A 68 -13.15 6.39 10.55
C LEU A 68 -11.98 6.45 9.56
N SER A 69 -12.27 6.55 8.25
CA SER A 69 -11.23 6.68 7.22
C SER A 69 -10.38 7.94 7.42
N VAL A 70 -10.99 9.07 7.75
CA VAL A 70 -10.27 10.32 8.04
C VAL A 70 -9.41 10.19 9.30
N MET A 71 -9.91 9.52 10.35
CA MET A 71 -9.14 9.31 11.57
C MET A 71 -7.94 8.38 11.34
N LEU A 72 -8.15 7.27 10.62
CA LEU A 72 -7.10 6.31 10.27
C LEU A 72 -6.02 6.98 9.41
N THR A 73 -6.40 7.76 8.41
CA THR A 73 -5.43 8.44 7.54
C THR A 73 -4.56 9.45 8.28
N LYS A 74 -5.14 10.22 9.22
CA LYS A 74 -4.40 11.10 10.11
C LYS A 74 -3.42 10.32 11.00
N ARG A 75 -3.89 9.23 11.61
CA ARG A 75 -3.06 8.37 12.45
C ARG A 75 -1.89 7.76 11.68
N ASN A 76 -2.12 7.31 10.45
CA ASN A 76 -1.07 6.74 9.59
C ASN A 76 0.05 7.74 9.30
N LYS A 77 -0.30 8.99 8.99
CA LYS A 77 0.68 10.08 8.80
C LYS A 77 1.50 10.35 10.07
N GLN A 78 0.84 10.35 11.24
CA GLN A 78 1.53 10.55 12.52
C GLN A 78 2.51 9.41 12.84
N VAL A 79 2.11 8.16 12.61
CA VAL A 79 2.97 6.99 12.81
C VAL A 79 4.19 7.05 11.90
N GLU A 80 3.98 7.30 10.60
CA GLU A 80 5.09 7.38 9.63
C GLU A 80 6.06 8.53 9.94
N SER A 81 5.55 9.70 10.34
CA SER A 81 6.40 10.84 10.74
C SER A 81 7.27 10.50 11.96
N THR A 82 6.68 9.81 12.95
CA THR A 82 7.40 9.37 14.15
C THR A 82 8.47 8.32 13.80
N GLU A 83 8.13 7.35 12.94
CA GLU A 83 9.07 6.32 12.49
C GLU A 83 10.21 6.91 11.66
N SER A 84 9.92 7.84 10.76
CA SER A 84 10.93 8.55 9.95
C SER A 84 11.89 9.34 10.85
N SER A 85 11.36 10.06 11.83
CA SER A 85 12.16 10.81 12.81
C SER A 85 13.03 9.89 13.67
N ALA A 86 12.56 8.70 14.02
CA ALA A 86 13.31 7.71 14.78
C ALA A 86 14.45 7.11 13.92
N LEU A 87 14.16 6.79 12.66
CA LEU A 87 15.13 6.28 11.69
C LEU A 87 16.26 7.27 11.42
N GLU A 88 15.96 8.57 11.30
CA GLU A 88 16.98 9.62 11.17
C GLU A 88 17.92 9.69 12.37
N ARG A 89 17.45 9.30 13.55
CA ARG A 89 18.23 9.23 14.79
C ARG A 89 18.91 7.87 14.98
N GLY A 90 18.74 6.92 14.06
CA GLY A 90 19.27 5.56 14.16
C GLY A 90 18.62 4.71 15.26
N LEU A 91 17.40 5.05 15.69
CA LEU A 91 16.68 4.38 16.78
C LEU A 91 15.31 3.86 16.31
N LYS A 92 14.72 2.95 17.10
CA LYS A 92 13.31 2.55 16.95
C LYS A 92 12.46 3.20 18.03
N ASP A 93 11.24 3.61 17.69
CA ASP A 93 10.26 4.11 18.64
C ASP A 93 9.37 2.95 19.14
N LEU A 94 9.45 2.64 20.44
CA LEU A 94 8.70 1.54 21.05
C LEU A 94 7.17 1.73 21.00
N ARG A 95 6.69 2.98 21.00
CA ARG A 95 5.25 3.26 20.88
C ARG A 95 4.78 2.96 19.47
N VAL A 96 5.57 3.30 18.46
CA VAL A 96 5.28 2.96 17.06
C VAL A 96 5.27 1.45 16.86
N GLU A 97 6.25 0.73 17.39
CA GLU A 97 6.29 -0.74 17.26
C GLU A 97 5.07 -1.40 17.91
N LYS A 98 4.63 -0.93 19.09
CA LYS A 98 3.38 -1.39 19.72
C LYS A 98 2.14 -1.08 18.87
N ILE A 99 2.10 0.08 18.19
CA ILE A 99 1.00 0.41 17.26
C ILE A 99 1.02 -0.52 16.05
N LYS A 100 2.20 -0.85 15.51
CA LYS A 100 2.35 -1.81 14.40
C LYS A 100 1.87 -3.21 14.80
N GLU A 101 2.15 -3.67 16.02
CA GLU A 101 1.56 -4.93 16.53
C GLU A 101 0.03 -4.88 16.55
N SER A 102 -0.55 -3.78 17.04
CA SER A 102 -2.01 -3.58 17.02
C SER A 102 -2.57 -3.59 15.60
N TYR A 103 -1.88 -2.99 14.63
CA TYR A 103 -2.28 -3.05 13.23
C TYR A 103 -2.30 -4.50 12.69
N GLY A 104 -1.43 -5.39 13.18
CA GLY A 104 -1.44 -6.80 12.77
C GLY A 104 -2.72 -7.50 13.22
N GLN A 105 -3.09 -7.29 14.48
CA GLN A 105 -4.33 -7.82 15.04
C GLN A 105 -5.56 -7.24 14.34
N THR A 106 -5.59 -5.92 14.13
CA THR A 106 -6.72 -5.26 13.45
C THR A 106 -6.85 -5.70 12.00
N GLY A 107 -5.72 -5.83 11.27
CA GLY A 107 -5.71 -6.35 9.90
C GLY A 107 -6.30 -7.76 9.82
N LEU A 108 -5.93 -8.65 10.74
CA LEU A 108 -6.51 -10.00 10.82
C LEU A 108 -8.02 -9.97 11.08
N VAL A 109 -8.48 -9.13 12.02
CA VAL A 109 -9.91 -9.01 12.33
C VAL A 109 -10.71 -8.55 11.10
N PHE A 110 -10.19 -7.58 10.34
CA PHE A 110 -10.84 -7.15 9.11
C PHE A 110 -10.85 -8.27 8.06
N THR A 111 -9.74 -8.97 7.83
CA THR A 111 -9.68 -10.07 6.85
C THR A 111 -10.64 -11.22 7.20
N LEU A 112 -10.70 -11.61 8.48
CA LEU A 112 -11.64 -12.65 8.92
C LEU A 112 -13.09 -12.16 8.79
N GLY A 113 -13.37 -10.91 9.19
CA GLY A 113 -14.69 -10.30 9.06
C GLY A 113 -15.16 -10.23 7.61
N GLY A 114 -14.31 -9.78 6.70
CA GLY A 114 -14.60 -9.74 5.26
C GLY A 114 -14.88 -11.13 4.70
N SER A 115 -14.05 -12.11 5.06
CA SER A 115 -14.20 -13.49 4.61
C SER A 115 -15.53 -14.11 5.03
N THR A 116 -16.05 -13.80 6.23
CA THR A 116 -17.38 -14.29 6.64
C THR A 116 -18.52 -13.77 5.78
N GLN A 117 -18.35 -12.60 5.15
CA GLN A 117 -19.34 -12.00 4.25
C GLN A 117 -19.42 -12.72 2.91
N LEU A 118 -18.38 -13.49 2.53
CA LEU A 118 -18.40 -14.33 1.32
C LEU A 118 -19.07 -15.69 1.55
N LEU A 119 -19.42 -16.03 2.80
CA LEU A 119 -20.08 -17.29 3.14
C LEU A 119 -21.61 -17.24 3.03
N SER A 120 -22.19 -16.06 2.78
CA SER A 120 -23.63 -15.90 2.55
C SER A 120 -24.01 -16.21 1.10
N ASP A 121 -24.91 -17.17 0.89
CA ASP A 121 -25.45 -17.54 -0.42
C ASP A 121 -26.92 -17.08 -0.53
N PRO A 122 -27.35 -16.38 -1.60
CA PRO A 122 -26.57 -15.89 -2.75
C PRO A 122 -25.80 -14.60 -2.49
N LEU A 123 -24.57 -14.53 -3.01
CA LEU A 123 -23.75 -13.31 -2.99
C LEU A 123 -24.26 -12.29 -4.00
N SER A 124 -24.47 -11.07 -3.54
CA SER A 124 -24.79 -9.93 -4.41
C SER A 124 -23.52 -9.21 -4.88
N ALA A 125 -23.64 -8.40 -5.93
CA ALA A 125 -22.57 -7.47 -6.32
C ALA A 125 -22.20 -6.50 -5.17
N GLY A 126 -23.15 -6.19 -4.29
CA GLY A 126 -22.93 -5.39 -3.10
C GLY A 126 -22.00 -6.08 -2.10
N ASP A 127 -22.14 -7.39 -1.91
CA ASP A 127 -21.30 -8.15 -0.98
C ASP A 127 -19.86 -8.24 -1.45
N TYR A 128 -19.62 -8.43 -2.76
CA TYR A 128 -18.26 -8.36 -3.32
C TYR A 128 -17.63 -6.97 -3.18
N CYS A 129 -18.42 -5.91 -3.37
CA CYS A 129 -17.94 -4.53 -3.20
C CYS A 129 -17.57 -4.23 -1.75
N SER A 130 -18.42 -4.63 -0.79
CA SER A 130 -18.12 -4.49 0.64
C SER A 130 -16.92 -5.35 1.06
N PHE A 131 -16.83 -6.59 0.57
CA PHE A 131 -15.67 -7.47 0.81
C PHE A 131 -14.37 -6.82 0.34
N ALA A 132 -14.33 -6.34 -0.91
CA ALA A 132 -13.16 -5.66 -1.45
C ALA A 132 -12.77 -4.43 -0.62
N GLY A 133 -13.75 -3.69 -0.11
CA GLY A 133 -13.51 -2.56 0.77
C GLY A 133 -12.93 -2.95 2.13
N ILE A 134 -13.43 -4.03 2.74
CA ILE A 134 -12.92 -4.57 4.01
C ILE A 134 -11.48 -5.05 3.85
N GLU A 135 -11.18 -5.83 2.81
CA GLU A 135 -9.82 -6.32 2.56
C GLU A 135 -8.84 -5.20 2.21
N ALA A 136 -9.30 -4.12 1.56
CA ALA A 136 -8.46 -2.95 1.36
C ALA A 136 -8.08 -2.30 2.70
N ILE A 137 -9.02 -2.16 3.64
CA ILE A 137 -8.72 -1.66 4.99
C ILE A 137 -7.79 -2.63 5.71
N ALA A 138 -8.00 -3.94 5.63
CA ALA A 138 -7.11 -4.94 6.21
C ALA A 138 -5.68 -4.79 5.68
N LEU A 139 -5.52 -4.71 4.35
CA LEU A 139 -4.24 -4.51 3.69
C LEU A 139 -3.59 -3.18 4.11
N ALA A 140 -4.35 -2.11 4.31
CA ALA A 140 -3.82 -0.84 4.78
C ALA A 140 -3.14 -0.97 6.15
N HIS A 141 -3.70 -1.78 7.05
CA HIS A 141 -3.10 -2.05 8.36
C HIS A 141 -1.78 -2.83 8.23
N TYR A 142 -1.74 -3.83 7.35
CA TYR A 142 -0.47 -4.52 7.03
C TYR A 142 0.55 -3.57 6.41
N VAL A 143 0.14 -2.70 5.48
CA VAL A 143 1.04 -1.69 4.86
C VAL A 143 1.66 -0.79 5.91
N MET A 144 0.91 -0.39 6.93
CA MET A 144 1.45 0.43 8.02
C MET A 144 2.44 -0.32 8.92
N ARG A 145 2.40 -1.65 8.96
CA ARG A 145 3.40 -2.49 9.64
C ARG A 145 4.69 -2.65 8.86
N ALA A 146 4.65 -2.50 7.53
CA ALA A 146 5.83 -2.61 6.69
C ALA A 146 6.89 -1.59 7.13
N ASP A 147 8.16 -1.88 6.89
CA ASP A 147 9.23 -0.96 7.28
C ASP A 147 9.12 0.35 6.51
N CYS A 148 9.38 1.46 7.20
CA CYS A 148 9.39 2.77 6.56
C CYS A 148 10.57 2.87 5.59
N LEU A 149 10.27 3.19 4.33
CA LEU A 149 11.24 3.46 3.29
C LEU A 149 11.19 4.94 2.94
N PRO A 150 12.34 5.62 2.78
CA PRO A 150 12.35 7.02 2.38
C PRO A 150 11.69 7.17 0.99
N PRO A 151 10.94 8.27 0.75
CA PRO A 151 10.38 8.56 -0.56
C PRO A 151 11.49 8.68 -1.61
N ARG A 152 11.20 8.24 -2.83
CA ARG A 152 12.13 8.28 -3.98
C ARG A 152 11.56 9.14 -5.10
N LYS A 153 12.37 9.50 -6.10
CA LYS A 153 11.82 10.03 -7.36
C LYS A 153 10.98 8.94 -8.04
N ASN A 154 9.79 9.30 -8.51
CA ASN A 154 8.91 8.39 -9.25
C ASN A 154 9.61 7.86 -10.52
N VAL A 155 9.13 6.71 -11.03
CA VAL A 155 9.79 6.03 -12.16
C VAL A 155 9.80 6.87 -13.44
N LEU A 156 8.74 7.64 -13.69
CA LEU A 156 8.62 8.46 -14.90
C LEU A 156 9.61 9.63 -14.89
N SER A 157 9.79 10.29 -13.74
CA SER A 157 10.78 11.33 -13.56
C SER A 157 12.19 10.78 -13.72
N ARG A 158 12.48 9.58 -13.20
CA ARG A 158 13.78 8.93 -13.40
C ARG A 158 14.02 8.55 -14.87
N ALA A 159 13.00 8.06 -15.56
CA ALA A 159 13.07 7.77 -16.98
C ALA A 159 13.31 9.05 -17.81
N ALA A 160 12.63 10.15 -17.45
CA ALA A 160 12.82 11.45 -18.09
C ALA A 160 14.22 12.02 -17.83
N ASP A 161 14.75 11.89 -16.60
CA ASP A 161 16.11 12.29 -16.25
C ASP A 161 17.14 11.46 -17.06
N SER A 162 16.95 10.14 -17.13
CA SER A 162 17.82 9.24 -17.91
C SER A 162 17.79 9.56 -19.42
N LEU A 163 16.61 9.92 -19.95
CA LEU A 163 16.46 10.34 -21.34
C LEU A 163 17.18 11.67 -21.61
N LYS A 164 17.07 12.64 -20.70
CA LYS A 164 17.79 13.91 -20.81
C LYS A 164 19.31 13.69 -20.81
N GLU A 165 19.81 12.83 -19.93
CA GLU A 165 21.22 12.47 -19.87
C GLU A 165 21.68 11.81 -21.18
N ALA A 166 20.89 10.87 -21.73
CA ALA A 166 21.19 10.22 -23.01
C ALA A 166 21.22 11.19 -24.20
N ILE A 167 20.34 12.21 -24.20
CA ILE A 167 20.32 13.26 -25.23
C ILE A 167 21.47 14.25 -25.07
N GLN A 168 21.88 14.54 -23.83
CA GLN A 168 22.96 15.48 -23.52
C GLN A 168 24.35 14.86 -23.66
N GLN A 169 24.47 13.54 -23.68
CA GLN A 169 25.69 12.88 -24.12
C GLN A 169 25.85 13.17 -25.62
N PRO A 170 26.86 13.96 -26.04
CA PRO A 170 27.14 14.13 -27.45
C PRO A 170 27.35 12.74 -28.05
N ALA A 171 26.69 12.51 -29.19
CA ALA A 171 26.67 11.25 -29.92
C ALA A 171 27.96 10.49 -29.71
N LEU A 172 27.85 9.28 -29.14
CA LEU A 172 28.90 8.27 -29.09
C LEU A 172 29.84 8.52 -30.26
N GLN A 173 31.05 8.98 -29.94
CA GLN A 173 32.15 9.02 -30.89
C GLN A 173 32.06 7.71 -31.64
N THR A 174 31.78 7.79 -32.94
CA THR A 174 31.84 6.66 -33.83
C THR A 174 33.25 6.13 -33.69
N VAL A 175 33.43 5.07 -32.89
CA VAL A 175 34.72 4.40 -32.78
C VAL A 175 35.03 3.98 -34.21
N PRO A 176 36.08 4.53 -34.85
CA PRO A 176 36.38 4.16 -36.21
C PRO A 176 36.67 2.66 -36.20
N ILE A 177 35.79 1.89 -36.82
CA ILE A 177 35.99 0.47 -37.04
C ILE A 177 37.24 0.39 -37.93
N LYS A 178 38.38 0.04 -37.33
CA LYS A 178 39.56 -0.37 -38.10
C LYS A 178 39.20 -1.68 -38.78
N LEU A 179 38.68 -1.60 -40.01
CA LEU A 179 38.62 -2.73 -40.91
C LEU A 179 40.07 -3.09 -41.26
N ASN A 180 40.65 -4.02 -40.52
CA ASN A 180 41.87 -4.69 -40.94
C ASN A 180 41.49 -5.54 -42.17
N TYR A 181 41.67 -4.97 -43.36
CA TYR A 181 41.74 -5.75 -44.58
C TYR A 181 43.05 -6.55 -44.54
N SER A 182 42.96 -7.84 -44.20
CA SER A 182 43.95 -8.82 -44.60
C SER A 182 43.75 -9.07 -46.09
N GLY A 183 44.56 -8.42 -46.92
CA GLY A 183 44.70 -8.79 -48.32
C GLY A 183 45.55 -10.05 -48.41
N ASP A 184 44.95 -11.12 -48.90
CA ASP A 184 45.60 -12.21 -49.61
C ASP A 184 45.09 -12.19 -51.07
#